data_AF-A0A7C2NQS2-F1
#
_entry.id   AF-A0A7C2NQS2-F1
#
_cell.length_a   1.000
_cell.length_b   1.000
_cell.length_c   1.000
_cell.angle_alpha   90.00
_cell.angle_beta   90.00
_cell.angle_gamma   90.00
#
_symmetry.space_group_name_H-M   'P 1'
#
loop_
_entity.id
_entity.type
_entity.pdbx_description
1 polymer ?
#
loop_
_entity_poly.entity_id
_entity_poly.type
_entity_poly.pdbx_seq_one_letter_code
_entity_poly.pdbx_strand_id
1 'polypeptide(L)' 'MKSSDYIFSLGGYDAEMFEIKEILTKYNLAYIDKKLSWGAKASDYKNEISNLKKDEIPVLIELARNIPLPENTVIID' A
#
# COMPACT_ATOMS: atom_id res chain seq x y z
N MET A 1 -24.44 2.57 0.27
CA MET A 1 -23.21 1.80 0.53
C MET A 1 -22.10 2.81 0.70
N LYS A 2 -21.35 2.80 1.81
CA LYS A 2 -20.11 3.57 1.88
C LYS A 2 -19.14 2.93 0.87
N SER A 3 -18.48 3.76 0.05
CA SER A 3 -17.39 3.28 -0.80
C SER A 3 -16.29 2.75 0.11
N SER A 4 -15.71 1.60 -0.21
CA SER A 4 -14.50 1.15 0.47
C SER A 4 -13.35 2.07 0.06
N ASP A 5 -12.54 2.48 1.04
CA ASP A 5 -11.39 3.36 0.81
C ASP A 5 -10.14 2.53 0.62
N TYR A 6 -9.52 2.62 -0.57
CA TYR A 6 -8.24 1.96 -0.84
C TYR A 6 -7.10 2.75 -0.19
N ILE A 7 -6.24 2.05 0.56
CA ILE A 7 -5.05 2.62 1.19
C ILE A 7 -3.80 1.96 0.58
N PHE A 8 -3.10 2.69 -0.26
CA PHE A 8 -1.95 2.20 -1.01
C PHE A 8 -0.67 2.27 -0.17
N SER A 9 0.07 1.16 -0.06
CA SER A 9 1.39 1.10 0.58
C SER A 9 2.44 0.83 -0.50
N LEU A 10 3.36 1.78 -0.68
CA LEU A 10 4.36 1.71 -1.74
C LEU A 10 5.59 0.93 -1.28
N GLY A 11 5.96 -0.11 -2.03
CA GLY A 11 7.30 -0.68 -2.02
C GLY A 11 8.28 0.25 -2.72
N GLY A 12 9.55 -0.17 -2.79
CA GLY A 12 10.60 0.49 -3.58
C GLY A 12 10.81 1.99 -3.33
N TYR A 13 11.78 2.53 -4.06
CA TYR A 13 12.02 3.98 -4.16
C TYR A 13 12.77 4.28 -5.47
N ASP A 14 12.19 3.80 -6.56
CA ASP A 14 12.68 3.96 -7.92
C ASP A 14 11.70 4.79 -8.77
N ALA A 15 12.01 4.94 -10.06
CA ALA A 15 11.22 5.73 -10.99
C ALA A 15 9.78 5.23 -11.14
N GLU A 16 9.54 3.93 -11.04
CA GLU A 16 8.18 3.40 -11.12
C GLU A 16 7.35 3.87 -9.92
N MET A 17 7.93 3.82 -8.72
CA MET A 17 7.24 4.25 -7.50
C MET A 17 6.97 5.75 -7.48
N PHE A 18 7.84 6.58 -8.08
CA PHE A 18 7.56 8.00 -8.29
C PHE A 18 6.31 8.19 -9.17
N GLU A 19 6.20 7.43 -10.25
CA GLU A 19 5.11 7.58 -11.21
C GLU A 19 3.78 7.10 -10.62
N ILE A 20 3.81 5.99 -9.88
CA ILE A 20 2.66 5.51 -9.12
C ILE A 20 2.21 6.56 -8.11
N LYS A 21 3.14 7.13 -7.34
CA LYS A 21 2.83 8.20 -6.38
C LYS A 21 2.20 9.43 -7.03
N GLU A 22 2.69 9.84 -8.19
CA GLU A 22 2.11 10.94 -8.97
C GLU A 22 0.68 10.61 -9.42
N ILE A 23 0.43 9.39 -9.88
CA ILE A 23 -0.92 8.92 -10.24
C ILE A 23 -1.85 8.97 -9.02
N LEU A 24 -1.44 8.38 -7.89
CA LEU A 24 -2.24 8.37 -6.66
C LEU A 24 -2.56 9.79 -6.19
N THR A 25 -1.57 10.69 -6.26
CA THR A 25 -1.73 12.11 -5.90
C THR A 25 -2.69 12.81 -6.86
N LYS A 26 -2.54 12.61 -8.18
CA LYS A 26 -3.41 13.18 -9.22
C LYS A 26 -4.89 12.81 -9.04
N TYR A 27 -5.17 11.58 -8.61
CA TYR A 27 -6.53 11.09 -8.38
C TYR A 27 -7.01 11.25 -6.93
N ASN A 28 -6.22 11.90 -6.07
CA ASN A 28 -6.53 12.10 -4.64
C ASN A 28 -6.83 10.78 -3.91
N LEU A 29 -6.04 9.74 -4.21
CA LEU A 29 -6.10 8.43 -3.56
C LEU A 29 -5.15 8.39 -2.36
N ALA A 30 -5.58 7.74 -1.28
CA ALA A 30 -4.81 7.68 -0.04
C ALA A 30 -3.64 6.71 -0.16
N TYR A 31 -2.43 7.17 0.17
CA TYR A 31 -1.24 6.34 0.12
C TYR A 31 -0.26 6.62 1.26
N ILE A 32 0.61 5.64 1.50
CA ILE A 32 1.71 5.69 2.46
C ILE A 32 2.98 5.31 1.70
N ASP A 33 3.94 6.23 1.71
CA ASP A 33 5.24 6.09 1.06
C ASP A 33 6.33 6.20 2.12
N LYS A 34 6.90 5.06 2.53
CA LYS A 34 8.05 4.98 3.45
C LYS A 34 9.39 5.07 2.73
N LYS A 35 9.42 5.24 1.41
CA LYS A 35 10.63 5.30 0.58
C LYS A 35 11.56 4.12 0.82
N LEU A 36 10.99 2.92 0.78
CA LEU A 36 11.70 1.69 1.11
C LEU A 36 12.72 1.35 0.03
N SER A 37 13.78 0.64 0.39
CA SER A 37 14.69 0.10 -0.63
C SER A 37 14.06 -1.08 -1.37
N TRP A 38 14.68 -1.49 -2.48
CA TRP A 38 14.30 -2.70 -3.19
C TRP A 38 14.28 -3.94 -2.27
N GLY A 39 13.31 -4.82 -2.47
CA GLY A 39 13.04 -5.95 -1.55
C GLY A 39 12.21 -5.57 -0.32
N ALA A 40 11.46 -4.47 -0.39
CA ALA A 40 10.52 -4.01 0.62
C ALA A 40 9.47 -5.08 0.98
N LYS A 41 9.01 -5.08 2.22
CA LYS A 41 8.17 -6.13 2.79
C LYS A 41 6.88 -5.57 3.34
N ALA A 42 5.81 -6.36 3.29
CA ALA A 42 4.54 -5.99 3.92
C ALA A 42 4.69 -5.72 5.43
N SER A 43 5.64 -6.39 6.10
CA SER A 43 5.98 -6.10 7.51
C SER A 43 6.47 -4.68 7.76
N ASP A 44 7.03 -4.00 6.76
CA ASP A 44 7.47 -2.61 6.90
C ASP A 44 6.29 -1.67 7.13
N TYR A 45 5.08 -2.10 6.76
CA TYR A 45 3.80 -1.42 6.98
C TYR A 45 2.91 -2.11 8.02
N LYS A 46 3.46 -2.97 8.88
CA LYS A 46 2.67 -3.79 9.82
C LYS A 46 1.72 -2.97 10.68
N ASN A 47 2.18 -1.83 11.21
CA ASN A 47 1.37 -0.99 12.09
C ASN A 47 0.25 -0.32 11.32
N GLU A 48 0.55 0.19 10.13
CA GLU A 48 -0.40 0.84 9.23
C GLU A 48 -1.51 -0.14 8.82
N ILE A 49 -1.13 -1.35 8.38
CA ILE A 49 -2.06 -2.41 7.99
C ILE A 49 -2.94 -2.84 9.18
N SER A 50 -2.34 -2.98 10.37
CA SER A 50 -3.07 -3.40 11.58
C SER A 50 -4.04 -2.35 12.10
N ASN A 51 -3.84 -1.08 11.77
CA ASN A 51 -4.67 0.04 12.21
C ASN A 51 -5.77 0.42 11.20
N LEU A 52 -5.86 -0.28 10.07
CA LEU A 52 -6.91 -0.05 9.09
C LEU A 52 -8.30 -0.34 9.66
N LYS A 53 -9.26 0.48 9.27
CA LYS A 53 -10.67 0.23 9.57
C LYS A 53 -11.19 -0.94 8.75
N LYS A 54 -12.29 -1.56 9.21
CA LYS A 54 -12.90 -2.73 8.56
C LYS A 54 -13.34 -2.46 7.11
N ASP A 55 -13.64 -1.22 6.78
CA ASP A 55 -14.06 -0.75 5.45
C ASP A 55 -12.90 -0.23 4.58
N GLU A 56 -11.69 -0.13 5.12
CA GLU A 56 -10.49 0.23 4.37
C GLU A 56 -9.86 -1.02 3.73
N ILE A 57 -9.41 -0.88 2.48
CA ILE A 57 -8.80 -1.94 1.70
C ILE A 57 -7.30 -1.64 1.54
N PRO A 58 -6.41 -2.41 2.20
CA PRO A 58 -4.98 -2.28 1.94
C PRO A 58 -4.65 -2.69 0.50
N VAL A 59 -3.89 -1.84 -0.19
CA VAL A 59 -3.30 -2.16 -1.49
C VAL A 59 -1.78 -2.14 -1.32
N LEU A 60 -1.12 -3.27 -1.53
CA LEU A 60 0.33 -3.40 -1.38
C LEU A 60 0.97 -3.45 -2.78
N ILE A 61 1.86 -2.51 -3.06
CA ILE A 61 2.53 -2.39 -4.37
C ILE A 61 3.99 -2.80 -4.20
N GLU A 62 4.44 -3.83 -4.92
CA GLU A 62 5.80 -4.37 -4.86
C GLU A 62 6.31 -4.65 -3.43
N LEU A 63 5.45 -5.25 -2.60
CA LEU A 63 5.78 -5.62 -1.22
C LEU A 63 5.76 -7.14 -1.04
N ALA A 64 6.90 -7.69 -0.60
CA ALA A 64 7.00 -9.10 -0.30
C ALA A 64 6.06 -9.48 0.86
N ARG A 65 5.23 -10.51 0.63
CA ARG A 65 4.25 -11.01 1.61
C ARG A 65 4.92 -11.87 2.67
N ASN A 66 5.35 -11.25 3.77
CA ASN A 66 6.07 -11.92 4.86
C ASN A 66 5.31 -11.91 6.21
N ILE A 67 4.07 -11.45 6.22
CA ILE A 67 3.17 -11.44 7.39
C ILE A 67 1.75 -11.84 6.96
N PRO A 68 0.88 -12.29 7.89
CA PRO A 68 -0.55 -12.39 7.63
C PRO A 68 -1.12 -11.03 7.23
N LEU A 69 -2.04 -11.02 6.27
CA LEU A 69 -2.67 -9.82 5.73
C LEU A 69 -4.19 -9.92 5.87
N PRO A 70 -4.92 -8.79 5.98
CA PRO A 70 -6.37 -8.78 5.90
C PRO A 70 -6.88 -9.52 4.64
N GLU A 71 -8.00 -10.23 4.75
CA GLU A 71 -8.55 -11.03 3.65
C GLU A 71 -8.89 -10.19 2.40
N ASN A 72 -9.24 -8.92 2.62
CA ASN A 72 -9.57 -7.97 1.56
C ASN A 72 -8.34 -7.30 0.91
N THR A 73 -7.12 -7.66 1.29
CA THR A 73 -5.90 -7.02 0.77
C THR A 73 -5.74 -7.25 -0.74
N VAL A 74 -5.43 -6.18 -1.47
CA VAL A 74 -5.03 -6.22 -2.88
C VAL A 74 -3.51 -6.19 -2.98
N ILE A 75 -2.94 -7.07 -3.79
CA ILE A 75 -1.50 -7.14 -4.05
C ILE A 75 -1.27 -6.79 -5.53
N ILE A 76 -0.30 -5.92 -5.76
CA ILE A 76 0.17 -5.51 -7.08
C ILE A 76 1.69 -5.77 -7.10
N ASP A 77 2.15 -6.52 -8.09
CA ASP A 77 3.55 -6.95 -8.30
C ASP A 77 3.97 -6.63 -9.74
#